data_AF-M1DCW6-F1
#
_entry.id   AF-M1DCW6-F1
#
_cell.length_a   1.000
_cell.length_b   1.000
_cell.length_c   1.000
_cell.angle_alpha   90.00
_cell.angle_beta   90.00
_cell.angle_gamma   90.00
#
_symmetry.space_group_name_H-M   'P 1'
#
loop_
_entity.id
_entity.type
_entity.pdbx_description
1 polymer ?
#
loop_
_entity_poly.entity_id
_entity_poly.type
_entity_poly.pdbx_seq_one_letter_code
_entity_poly.pdbx_strand_id
1 'polypeptide(L)'
;MEGGGWCQNVAQCLLRKNSKYGSSAKMENQVFFSGMLSNEQKFNPEFYNWNRVFVRYCDGGSFTGDVEAIDPGTGLHYRGARIFKAIMEELLAQGMNKSENGSVRNLPPSCTSKLKPSLVRNILVPRGTDPKGAWNSCGANIKTCTPDQLKVLQGFRLNFLKALEGLGPSSTRGYYINSCFAHCQTQKQASWFGPNSPRLFNKTIAEAVGDWVLERNQFRQIDCPYPCDKTCG
;
A
#
# COMPACT_ATOMS: atom_id res chain seq x y z
N MET A 1 -7.09 -0.97 -1.96
CA MET A 1 -7.08 -2.43 -1.65
C MET A 1 -6.59 -2.62 -0.23
N GLU A 2 -7.14 -3.61 0.47
CA GLU A 2 -6.70 -4.02 1.80
C GLU A 2 -5.30 -4.67 1.74
N GLY A 3 -4.47 -4.40 2.76
CA GLY A 3 -3.18 -5.06 2.94
C GLY A 3 -3.27 -6.31 3.83
N GLY A 4 -2.18 -6.67 4.50
CA GLY A 4 -2.18 -7.75 5.50
C GLY A 4 -1.15 -8.86 5.28
N GLY A 5 -0.16 -8.64 4.42
CA GLY A 5 0.89 -9.62 4.12
C GLY A 5 0.41 -10.79 3.28
N TRP A 6 1.15 -11.90 3.29
CA TRP A 6 0.86 -13.12 2.53
C TRP A 6 1.28 -14.34 3.33
N CYS A 7 0.82 -15.52 2.95
CA CYS A 7 1.37 -16.78 3.47
C CYS A 7 2.55 -17.23 2.61
N GLN A 8 3.60 -17.76 3.25
CA GLN A 8 4.86 -18.10 2.57
C GLN A 8 4.99 -19.60 2.25
N ASN A 9 4.16 -20.43 2.87
CA ASN A 9 4.12 -21.87 2.65
C ASN A 9 2.73 -22.43 2.95
N VAL A 10 2.50 -23.70 2.57
CA VAL A 10 1.21 -24.38 2.69
C VAL A 10 0.68 -24.36 4.13
N ALA A 11 1.54 -24.63 5.12
CA ALA A 11 1.16 -24.62 6.53
C ALA A 11 0.66 -23.24 6.99
N GLN A 12 1.34 -22.16 6.59
CA GLN A 12 0.90 -20.80 6.88
C GLN A 12 -0.40 -20.45 6.16
N CYS A 13 -0.58 -20.89 4.91
CA CYS A 13 -1.82 -20.65 4.17
C CYS A 13 -3.01 -21.38 4.81
N LEU A 14 -2.79 -22.61 5.29
CA LEU A 14 -3.78 -23.39 6.04
C LEU A 14 -4.21 -22.72 7.33
N LEU A 15 -3.30 -22.08 8.07
CA LEU A 15 -3.66 -21.28 9.24
C LEU A 15 -4.42 -20.02 8.82
N ARG A 16 -3.94 -19.34 7.77
CA ARG A 16 -4.50 -18.07 7.30
C ARG A 16 -5.94 -18.20 6.80
N LYS A 17 -6.32 -19.34 6.20
CA LYS A 17 -7.70 -19.61 5.72
C LYS A 17 -8.76 -19.46 6.80
N ASN A 18 -8.39 -19.64 8.07
CA ASN A 18 -9.28 -19.51 9.21
C ASN A 18 -9.41 -18.07 9.72
N SER A 19 -8.85 -17.09 9.00
CA SER A 19 -8.91 -15.65 9.34
C SER A 19 -9.58 -14.85 8.22
N LYS A 20 -9.93 -13.59 8.52
CA LYS A 20 -10.47 -12.65 7.52
C LYS A 20 -9.56 -12.43 6.30
N TYR A 21 -8.26 -12.70 6.43
CA TYR A 21 -7.29 -12.55 5.35
C TYR A 21 -7.07 -13.82 4.51
N GLY A 22 -7.84 -14.88 4.77
CA GLY A 22 -7.81 -16.12 4.00
C GLY A 22 -9.19 -16.68 3.66
N SER A 23 -10.27 -16.02 4.12
CA SER A 23 -11.64 -16.42 3.81
C SER A 23 -12.61 -15.24 3.94
N SER A 24 -13.45 -15.04 2.93
CA SER A 24 -14.54 -14.05 2.96
C SER A 24 -15.61 -14.40 4.00
N ALA A 25 -15.80 -15.69 4.32
CA ALA A 25 -16.72 -16.14 5.37
C ALA A 25 -16.28 -15.72 6.79
N LYS A 26 -15.05 -15.22 6.93
CA LYS A 26 -14.49 -14.71 8.19
C LYS A 26 -14.32 -13.19 8.18
N MET A 27 -14.76 -12.51 7.11
CA MET A 27 -14.71 -11.05 7.04
C MET A 27 -15.87 -10.42 7.83
N GLU A 28 -15.59 -9.25 8.38
CA GLU A 28 -16.62 -8.38 8.95
C GLU A 28 -17.54 -7.85 7.83
N ASN A 29 -18.85 -7.78 8.11
CA ASN A 29 -19.86 -7.30 7.15
C ASN A 29 -19.72 -5.81 6.82
N GLN A 30 -19.02 -5.05 7.66
CA GLN A 30 -18.81 -3.62 7.49
C GLN A 30 -17.34 -3.25 7.70
N VAL A 31 -16.88 -2.28 6.92
CA VAL A 31 -15.55 -1.70 7.03
C VAL A 31 -15.71 -0.22 7.32
N PHE A 32 -15.03 0.26 8.36
CA PHE A 32 -14.98 1.68 8.66
C PHE A 32 -14.01 2.39 7.70
N PHE A 33 -14.47 3.48 7.09
CA PHE A 33 -13.65 4.30 6.20
C PHE A 33 -13.06 5.50 6.93
N SER A 34 -11.76 5.69 6.76
CA SER A 34 -10.98 6.79 7.36
C SER A 34 -9.93 7.28 6.36
N GLY A 35 -9.29 8.41 6.68
CA GLY A 35 -8.29 9.03 5.80
C GLY A 35 -8.87 9.31 4.42
N MET A 36 -8.18 8.86 3.39
CA MET A 36 -8.55 9.04 1.99
C MET A 36 -9.92 8.45 1.62
N LEU A 37 -10.46 7.53 2.42
CA LEU A 37 -11.78 6.92 2.18
C LEU A 37 -12.90 7.56 3.00
N SER A 38 -12.61 8.49 3.90
CA SER A 38 -13.67 9.16 4.68
C SER A 38 -14.63 9.92 3.75
N ASN A 39 -15.92 9.84 4.08
CA ASN A 39 -16.99 10.59 3.43
C ASN A 39 -17.28 11.94 4.12
N GLU A 40 -16.53 12.31 5.15
CA GLU A 40 -16.68 13.58 5.85
C GLU A 40 -15.67 14.59 5.32
N GLN A 41 -16.14 15.75 4.86
CA GLN A 41 -15.28 16.80 4.28
C GLN A 41 -14.20 17.29 5.25
N LYS A 42 -14.48 17.30 6.57
CA LYS A 42 -13.49 17.65 7.60
C LYS A 42 -12.26 16.75 7.58
N PHE A 43 -12.43 15.47 7.22
CA PHE A 43 -11.38 14.46 7.27
C PHE A 43 -10.77 14.16 5.89
N ASN A 44 -11.51 14.43 4.81
CA ASN A 44 -11.11 14.18 3.44
C ASN A 44 -11.62 15.29 2.50
N PRO A 45 -11.15 16.53 2.63
CA PRO A 45 -11.78 17.70 2.03
C PRO A 45 -11.85 17.65 0.50
N GLU A 46 -10.88 17.01 -0.13
CA GLU A 46 -10.77 16.94 -1.59
C GLU A 46 -11.62 15.81 -2.20
N PHE A 47 -11.83 14.71 -1.46
CA PHE A 47 -12.40 13.47 -2.01
C PHE A 47 -13.61 12.91 -1.24
N TYR A 48 -14.14 13.65 -0.24
CA TYR A 48 -15.25 13.17 0.61
C TYR A 48 -16.51 12.80 -0.18
N ASN A 49 -16.74 13.40 -1.34
CA ASN A 49 -17.92 13.13 -2.17
C ASN A 49 -17.62 12.21 -3.37
N TRP A 50 -16.45 11.58 -3.41
CA TRP A 50 -16.10 10.64 -4.49
C TRP A 50 -16.72 9.26 -4.27
N ASN A 51 -16.87 8.49 -5.34
CA ASN A 51 -17.16 7.06 -5.24
C ASN A 51 -16.04 6.35 -4.47
N ARG A 52 -16.39 5.54 -3.48
CA ARG A 52 -15.44 4.83 -2.61
C ARG A 52 -15.60 3.34 -2.77
N VAL A 53 -14.49 2.67 -3.06
CA VAL A 53 -14.44 1.21 -3.16
C VAL A 53 -13.29 0.69 -2.31
N PHE A 54 -13.59 -0.27 -1.43
CA PHE A 54 -12.59 -0.95 -0.62
C PHE A 54 -12.58 -2.44 -0.91
N VAL A 55 -11.64 -2.85 -1.75
CA VAL A 55 -11.42 -4.26 -2.10
C VAL A 55 -10.73 -4.98 -0.94
N ARG A 56 -11.46 -5.92 -0.31
CA ARG A 56 -10.97 -6.81 0.75
C ARG A 56 -10.02 -7.87 0.18
N TYR A 57 -9.07 -8.29 0.99
CA TYR A 57 -8.02 -9.22 0.59
C TYR A 57 -8.15 -10.57 1.33
N CYS A 58 -8.28 -11.66 0.58
CA CYS A 58 -8.36 -13.02 1.15
C CYS A 58 -7.67 -14.13 0.35
N ASP A 59 -6.96 -13.82 -0.73
CA ASP A 59 -6.26 -14.86 -1.51
C ASP A 59 -4.93 -15.30 -0.88
N GLY A 60 -4.41 -14.53 0.08
CA GLY A 60 -3.18 -14.87 0.79
C GLY A 60 -1.90 -14.77 -0.05
N GLY A 61 -1.98 -14.30 -1.30
CA GLY A 61 -0.86 -14.15 -2.24
C GLY A 61 -0.82 -12.79 -2.94
N SER A 62 -1.33 -11.74 -2.29
CA SER A 62 -1.35 -10.35 -2.81
C SER A 62 -1.94 -10.21 -4.21
N PHE A 63 -3.01 -10.95 -4.52
CA PHE A 63 -3.66 -11.00 -5.83
C PHE A 63 -2.76 -11.47 -6.99
N THR A 64 -1.64 -12.13 -6.72
CA THR A 64 -0.68 -12.52 -7.78
C THR A 64 -0.83 -13.95 -8.29
N GLY A 65 -1.46 -14.84 -7.52
CA GLY A 65 -1.64 -16.24 -7.88
C GLY A 65 -2.69 -16.46 -8.97
N ASP A 66 -2.42 -17.37 -9.91
CA ASP A 66 -3.35 -17.79 -10.96
C ASP A 66 -3.23 -19.29 -11.24
N VAL A 67 -3.59 -20.10 -10.24
CA VAL A 67 -3.56 -21.56 -10.34
C VAL A 67 -4.96 -22.10 -10.58
N GLU A 68 -5.15 -22.82 -11.70
CA GLU A 68 -6.42 -23.48 -12.00
C GLU A 68 -6.69 -24.64 -11.03
N ALA A 69 -5.73 -25.54 -10.81
CA ALA A 69 -5.96 -26.66 -9.92
C ALA A 69 -6.21 -26.21 -8.47
N ILE A 70 -7.13 -26.91 -7.80
CA ILE A 70 -7.27 -26.83 -6.33
C ILE A 70 -6.16 -27.69 -5.74
N ASP A 71 -5.50 -27.23 -4.69
CA ASP A 71 -4.55 -28.06 -3.97
C ASP A 71 -5.29 -29.28 -3.39
N PRO A 72 -4.99 -30.52 -3.84
CA PRO A 72 -5.79 -31.69 -3.49
C PRO A 72 -5.63 -32.10 -2.02
N GLY A 73 -4.51 -31.76 -1.38
CA GLY A 73 -4.26 -32.10 0.01
C GLY A 73 -4.91 -31.13 1.00
N THR A 74 -5.09 -29.87 0.61
CA THR A 74 -5.52 -28.79 1.51
C THR A 74 -6.82 -28.11 1.13
N GLY A 75 -7.28 -28.30 -0.10
CA GLY A 75 -8.43 -27.61 -0.68
C GLY A 75 -8.19 -26.11 -0.95
N LEU A 76 -6.94 -25.65 -0.90
CA LEU A 76 -6.62 -24.22 -1.08
C LEU A 76 -6.68 -23.80 -2.54
N HIS A 77 -7.19 -22.59 -2.76
CA HIS A 77 -7.21 -21.92 -4.06
C HIS A 77 -6.20 -20.77 -4.09
N TYR A 78 -5.29 -20.79 -5.07
CA TYR A 78 -4.30 -19.73 -5.29
C TYR A 78 -4.67 -18.91 -6.54
N ARG A 79 -5.82 -18.23 -6.49
CA ARG A 79 -6.47 -17.57 -7.65
C ARG A 79 -6.62 -16.05 -7.50
N GLY A 80 -5.73 -15.41 -6.75
CA GLY A 80 -5.75 -13.97 -6.47
C GLY A 80 -5.90 -13.09 -7.73
N ALA A 81 -5.20 -13.41 -8.82
CA ALA A 81 -5.27 -12.62 -10.05
C ALA A 81 -6.67 -12.66 -10.69
N ARG A 82 -7.37 -13.80 -10.59
CA ARG A 82 -8.75 -13.93 -11.09
C ARG A 82 -9.74 -13.16 -10.24
N ILE A 83 -9.54 -13.14 -8.92
CA ILE A 83 -10.34 -12.33 -8.00
C ILE A 83 -10.18 -10.85 -8.36
N PHE A 84 -8.94 -10.38 -8.54
CA PHE A 84 -8.69 -8.99 -8.93
C PHE A 84 -9.35 -8.65 -10.28
N LYS A 85 -9.20 -9.53 -11.28
CA LYS A 85 -9.83 -9.35 -12.59
C LYS A 85 -11.36 -9.23 -12.48
N ALA A 86 -12.02 -10.17 -11.80
CA ALA A 86 -13.47 -10.17 -11.64
C ALA A 86 -13.98 -8.90 -10.93
N ILE A 87 -13.27 -8.44 -9.89
CA ILE A 87 -13.60 -7.20 -9.19
C ILE A 87 -13.49 -6.00 -10.12
N MET A 88 -12.42 -5.90 -10.91
CA MET A 88 -12.24 -4.79 -11.84
C MET A 88 -13.30 -4.78 -12.94
N GLU A 89 -13.65 -5.94 -13.49
CA GLU A 89 -14.73 -6.08 -14.49
C GLU A 89 -16.09 -5.61 -13.92
N GLU A 90 -16.42 -6.02 -12.70
CA GLU A 90 -17.64 -5.60 -12.01
C GLU A 90 -17.66 -4.08 -11.76
N LEU A 91 -16.57 -3.51 -11.25
CA LEU A 91 -16.50 -2.07 -10.99
C LEU A 91 -16.62 -1.24 -12.28
N LEU A 92 -16.01 -1.71 -13.37
CA LEU A 92 -16.15 -1.08 -14.69
C LEU A 92 -17.61 -1.11 -15.13
N ALA A 93 -18.31 -2.23 -14.96
CA ALA A 93 -19.74 -2.35 -15.28
C ALA A 93 -20.62 -1.44 -14.42
N GLN A 94 -20.26 -1.24 -13.14
CA GLN A 94 -20.96 -0.35 -12.21
C GLN A 94 -20.66 1.15 -12.42
N GLY A 95 -19.95 1.52 -13.48
CA GLY A 95 -19.78 2.92 -13.88
C GLY A 95 -18.39 3.49 -13.61
N MET A 96 -17.44 2.70 -13.10
CA MET A 96 -16.04 3.14 -13.00
C MET A 96 -15.49 3.52 -14.38
N ASN A 97 -15.95 2.86 -15.45
CA ASN A 97 -15.59 3.19 -16.84
C ASN A 97 -16.02 4.60 -17.30
N LYS A 98 -16.94 5.26 -16.58
CA LYS A 98 -17.40 6.63 -16.85
C LYS A 98 -16.73 7.67 -15.94
N SER A 99 -15.77 7.27 -15.11
CA SER A 99 -15.13 8.17 -14.14
C SER A 99 -14.30 9.24 -14.86
N GLU A 100 -14.56 10.50 -14.55
CA GLU A 100 -13.79 11.61 -15.11
C GLU A 100 -12.41 11.72 -14.48
N ASN A 101 -12.24 11.39 -13.20
CA ASN A 101 -10.96 11.48 -12.47
C ASN A 101 -10.62 10.15 -11.78
N GLY A 102 -9.42 10.04 -11.22
CA GLY A 102 -9.02 8.92 -10.36
C GLY A 102 -8.25 7.80 -11.09
N SER A 103 -8.33 6.57 -10.54
CA SER A 103 -7.44 5.48 -10.95
C SER A 103 -7.62 5.05 -12.41
N VAL A 104 -8.80 5.21 -13.03
CA VAL A 104 -9.03 4.75 -14.41
C VAL A 104 -8.14 5.46 -15.42
N ARG A 105 -7.90 6.77 -15.26
CA ARG A 105 -6.93 7.52 -16.09
C ARG A 105 -5.48 7.03 -15.91
N ASN A 106 -5.18 6.40 -14.78
CA ASN A 106 -3.83 6.04 -14.34
C ASN A 106 -3.61 4.53 -14.21
N LEU A 107 -4.60 3.69 -14.56
CA LEU A 107 -4.48 2.24 -14.59
C LEU A 107 -3.98 1.87 -15.99
N PRO A 108 -2.66 1.71 -16.20
CA PRO A 108 -2.19 1.19 -17.47
C PRO A 108 -2.84 -0.19 -17.71
N PRO A 109 -2.99 -0.63 -18.98
CA PRO A 109 -3.42 -1.99 -19.29
C PRO A 109 -2.58 -3.07 -18.57
N SER A 110 -1.34 -2.71 -18.20
CA SER A 110 -0.45 -3.56 -17.43
C SER A 110 -0.84 -3.74 -15.96
N CYS A 111 -1.71 -2.92 -15.37
CA CYS A 111 -2.23 -3.13 -14.00
C CYS A 111 -3.13 -4.37 -13.91
N THR A 112 -3.71 -4.83 -15.02
CA THR A 112 -4.36 -6.16 -15.11
C THR A 112 -3.41 -7.27 -15.50
N SER A 113 -2.15 -6.95 -15.86
CA SER A 113 -1.14 -7.93 -16.22
C SER A 113 -0.24 -8.23 -15.02
N LYS A 114 -0.05 -9.53 -14.77
CA LYS A 114 0.79 -10.16 -13.75
C LYS A 114 1.85 -9.24 -13.12
N LEU A 115 1.61 -8.81 -11.87
CA LEU A 115 2.70 -8.40 -10.99
C LEU A 115 3.66 -9.59 -10.88
N LYS A 116 4.94 -9.40 -11.20
CA LYS A 116 5.95 -10.46 -10.99
C LYS A 116 5.93 -10.84 -9.50
N PRO A 117 5.69 -12.12 -9.14
CA PRO A 117 5.59 -12.53 -7.73
C PRO A 117 6.82 -12.15 -6.89
N SER A 118 7.99 -11.99 -7.52
CA SER A 118 9.23 -11.54 -6.87
C SER A 118 9.15 -10.13 -6.26
N LEU A 119 8.24 -9.26 -6.73
CA LEU A 119 8.06 -7.91 -6.19
C LEU A 119 7.37 -7.90 -4.81
N VAL A 120 6.71 -9.00 -4.44
CA VAL A 120 5.94 -9.09 -3.18
C VAL A 120 6.84 -9.37 -1.98
N ARG A 121 8.12 -9.76 -2.15
CA ARG A 121 8.94 -10.27 -1.03
C ARG A 121 9.65 -9.21 -0.17
N ASN A 122 9.39 -7.92 -0.36
CA ASN A 122 10.18 -6.85 0.26
C ASN A 122 9.65 -6.41 1.63
N ILE A 123 9.71 -7.31 2.62
CA ILE A 123 9.57 -6.92 4.04
C ILE A 123 10.93 -6.44 4.54
N LEU A 124 10.97 -5.36 5.31
CA LEU A 124 12.18 -4.93 6.00
C LEU A 124 12.64 -6.05 6.96
N VAL A 125 13.77 -6.67 6.63
CA VAL A 125 14.42 -7.74 7.39
C VAL A 125 13.48 -8.91 7.72
N PRO A 126 13.23 -9.82 6.76
CA PRO A 126 12.46 -11.03 7.01
C PRO A 126 13.06 -11.88 8.15
N ARG A 127 12.24 -12.60 8.92
CA ARG A 127 12.73 -13.47 10.01
C ARG A 127 13.81 -14.46 9.57
N GLY A 128 13.71 -14.99 8.34
CA GLY A 128 14.70 -15.91 7.79
C GLY A 128 16.09 -15.29 7.58
N THR A 129 16.19 -13.96 7.46
CA THR A 129 17.45 -13.23 7.30
C THR A 129 17.97 -12.63 8.60
N ASP A 130 17.21 -12.73 9.69
CA ASP A 130 17.61 -12.31 11.04
C ASP A 130 17.34 -13.40 12.08
N PRO A 131 18.02 -14.56 11.98
CA PRO A 131 17.78 -15.70 12.86
C PRO A 131 18.14 -15.41 14.33
N LYS A 132 19.00 -14.42 14.57
CA LYS A 132 19.42 -13.99 15.91
C LYS A 132 18.55 -12.87 16.48
N GLY A 133 17.59 -12.34 15.70
CA GLY A 133 16.69 -11.28 16.15
C GLY A 133 17.38 -9.93 16.40
N ALA A 134 18.53 -9.68 15.77
CA ALA A 134 19.29 -8.44 15.95
C ALA A 134 18.49 -7.19 15.52
N TRP A 135 17.53 -7.36 14.61
CA TRP A 135 16.67 -6.30 14.10
C TRP A 135 15.32 -6.22 14.82
N ASN A 136 15.01 -7.11 15.77
CA ASN A 136 13.70 -7.12 16.43
C ASN A 136 13.39 -5.77 17.11
N SER A 137 14.36 -5.20 17.84
CA SER A 137 14.19 -3.91 18.51
C SER A 137 14.02 -2.78 17.48
N CYS A 138 14.96 -2.68 16.53
CA CYS A 138 14.96 -1.65 15.48
C CYS A 138 13.71 -1.71 14.57
N GLY A 139 13.28 -2.91 14.20
CA GLY A 139 12.10 -3.13 13.36
C GLY A 139 10.78 -2.82 14.07
N ALA A 140 10.74 -2.94 15.41
CA ALA A 140 9.61 -2.51 16.21
C ALA A 140 9.61 -1.00 16.48
N ASN A 141 10.79 -0.41 16.68
CA ASN A 141 10.97 1.00 16.96
C ASN A 141 12.26 1.51 16.33
N ILE A 142 12.15 2.34 15.28
CA ILE A 142 13.32 2.86 14.57
C ILE A 142 14.28 3.67 15.47
N LYS A 143 13.80 4.20 16.61
CA LYS A 143 14.63 4.94 17.57
C LYS A 143 15.63 4.04 18.31
N THR A 144 15.44 2.72 18.30
CA THR A 144 16.32 1.76 18.95
C THR A 144 17.33 1.12 17.98
N CYS A 145 17.31 1.53 16.71
CA CYS A 145 18.29 1.07 15.73
C CYS A 145 19.70 1.54 16.09
N THR A 146 20.68 0.66 15.91
CA THR A 146 22.10 1.06 15.99
C THR A 146 22.48 1.95 14.80
N PRO A 147 23.58 2.72 14.89
CA PRO A 147 24.09 3.49 13.76
C PRO A 147 24.30 2.64 12.49
N ASP A 148 24.77 1.40 12.62
CA ASP A 148 24.95 0.48 11.51
C ASP A 148 23.63 0.02 10.88
N GLN A 149 22.62 -0.25 11.72
CA GLN A 149 21.27 -0.58 11.23
C GLN A 149 20.65 0.60 10.49
N LEU A 150 20.78 1.82 11.04
CA LEU A 150 20.33 3.04 10.36
C LEU A 150 21.05 3.23 9.02
N LYS A 151 22.37 2.97 8.96
CA LYS A 151 23.14 3.03 7.71
C LYS A 151 22.59 2.07 6.64
N VAL A 152 22.20 0.86 7.02
CA VAL A 152 21.54 -0.10 6.12
C VAL A 152 20.18 0.43 5.62
N LEU A 153 19.37 1.01 6.51
CA LEU A 153 18.09 1.63 6.12
C LEU A 153 18.28 2.80 5.16
N GLN A 154 19.32 3.63 5.37
CA GLN A 154 19.66 4.71 4.45
C GLN A 154 20.15 4.18 3.10
N GLY A 155 20.89 3.07 3.09
CA GLY A 155 21.23 2.36 1.85
C GLY A 155 19.99 1.93 1.06
N PHE A 156 18.97 1.40 1.76
CA PHE A 156 17.68 1.06 1.11
C PHE A 156 16.97 2.29 0.55
N ARG A 157 16.95 3.42 1.29
CA ARG A 157 16.40 4.69 0.80
C ARG A 157 17.10 5.14 -0.49
N LEU A 158 18.43 5.09 -0.55
CA LEU A 158 19.18 5.48 -1.75
C LEU A 158 18.87 4.56 -2.94
N ASN A 159 18.76 3.25 -2.72
CA ASN A 159 18.36 2.32 -3.76
C ASN A 159 16.95 2.60 -4.29
N PHE A 160 16.01 2.93 -3.40
CA PHE A 160 14.65 3.33 -3.78
C PHE A 160 14.66 4.61 -4.64
N LEU A 161 15.41 5.64 -4.26
CA LEU A 161 15.50 6.88 -5.04
C LEU A 161 16.16 6.66 -6.40
N LYS A 162 17.23 5.85 -6.46
CA LYS A 162 17.86 5.47 -7.73
C LYS A 162 16.89 4.72 -8.66
N ALA A 163 16.07 3.83 -8.10
CA ALA A 163 15.04 3.13 -8.86
C ALA A 163 13.96 4.09 -9.38
N LEU A 164 13.56 5.08 -8.56
CA LEU A 164 12.61 6.13 -8.95
C LEU A 164 13.16 7.00 -10.08
N GLU A 165 14.42 7.43 -10.00
CA GLU A 165 15.11 8.16 -11.08
C GLU A 165 15.17 7.35 -12.37
N GLY A 166 15.43 6.04 -12.26
CA GLY A 166 15.45 5.12 -13.39
C GLY A 166 14.12 4.97 -14.14
N LEU A 167 13.00 5.46 -13.59
CA LEU A 167 11.72 5.52 -14.30
C LEU A 167 11.65 6.63 -15.36
N GLY A 168 12.69 7.46 -15.48
CA GLY A 168 12.77 8.57 -16.43
C GLY A 168 11.82 9.73 -16.12
N PRO A 169 11.87 10.82 -16.90
CA PRO A 169 10.98 11.96 -16.72
C PRO A 169 9.52 11.59 -17.03
N SER A 170 8.58 12.23 -16.34
CA SER A 170 7.14 12.11 -16.60
C SER A 170 6.44 13.42 -16.25
N SER A 171 5.60 13.90 -17.16
CA SER A 171 4.75 15.09 -16.96
C SER A 171 3.47 14.78 -16.17
N THR A 172 3.20 13.52 -15.84
CA THR A 172 2.00 13.10 -15.11
C THR A 172 2.31 12.49 -13.75
N ARG A 173 3.58 12.19 -13.45
CA ARG A 173 3.98 11.55 -12.20
C ARG A 173 4.06 12.56 -11.05
N GLY A 174 3.24 12.36 -10.02
CA GLY A 174 3.40 12.97 -8.71
C GLY A 174 4.03 12.00 -7.71
N TYR A 175 4.70 12.53 -6.68
CA TYR A 175 5.22 11.74 -5.57
C TYR A 175 5.33 12.56 -4.28
N TYR A 176 4.92 11.94 -3.18
CA TYR A 176 5.09 12.41 -1.82
C TYR A 176 5.93 11.37 -1.07
N ILE A 177 7.23 11.62 -0.90
CA ILE A 177 8.16 10.68 -0.29
C ILE A 177 8.70 11.29 0.99
N ASN A 178 8.05 10.99 2.13
CA ASN A 178 8.51 11.41 3.46
C ASN A 178 9.52 10.41 4.04
N SER A 179 10.21 10.83 5.10
CA SER A 179 11.12 9.97 5.85
C SER A 179 10.52 9.41 7.13
N CYS A 180 9.20 9.21 7.19
CA CYS A 180 8.56 8.64 8.37
C CYS A 180 8.68 7.11 8.42
N PHE A 181 8.98 6.57 9.60
CA PHE A 181 8.90 5.13 9.86
C PHE A 181 7.44 4.71 10.09
N ALA A 182 6.69 4.60 9.01
CA ALA A 182 5.25 4.34 9.04
C ALA A 182 4.81 3.37 7.93
N HIS A 183 3.66 2.75 8.12
CA HIS A 183 3.00 1.89 7.13
C HIS A 183 1.50 2.22 7.02
N CYS A 184 0.94 2.09 5.82
CA CYS A 184 -0.47 2.38 5.48
C CYS A 184 -0.93 3.82 5.78
N GLN A 185 -0.16 4.83 5.38
CA GLN A 185 -0.42 6.24 5.77
C GLN A 185 -1.73 6.84 5.22
N THR A 186 -2.18 6.44 4.03
CA THR A 186 -3.36 7.03 3.38
C THR A 186 -4.70 6.63 4.00
N GLN A 187 -4.74 5.49 4.69
CA GLN A 187 -5.96 4.97 5.33
C GLN A 187 -6.14 5.48 6.76
N LYS A 188 -5.10 6.05 7.38
CA LYS A 188 -5.14 6.54 8.75
C LYS A 188 -5.31 8.05 8.76
N GLN A 189 -6.36 8.53 9.40
CA GLN A 189 -6.62 9.97 9.50
C GLN A 189 -5.42 10.76 10.05
N ALA A 190 -4.76 10.21 11.07
CA ALA A 190 -3.62 10.84 11.74
C ALA A 190 -2.45 11.14 10.79
N SER A 191 -2.27 10.37 9.71
CA SER A 191 -1.23 10.61 8.71
C SER A 191 -1.75 11.19 7.40
N TRP A 192 -3.03 11.00 7.07
CA TRP A 192 -3.65 11.51 5.85
C TRP A 192 -3.88 13.02 5.90
N PHE A 193 -4.66 13.47 6.88
CA PHE A 193 -5.13 14.86 6.99
C PHE A 193 -5.42 15.20 8.46
N GLY A 194 -4.36 15.39 9.25
CA GLY A 194 -4.44 15.69 10.67
C GLY A 194 -3.59 16.90 11.04
N PRO A 195 -3.80 17.51 12.22
CA PRO A 195 -2.96 18.62 12.69
C PRO A 195 -1.49 18.19 12.82
N ASN A 196 -1.26 16.96 13.30
CA ASN A 196 0.06 16.36 13.50
C ASN A 196 0.41 15.34 12.41
N SER A 197 -0.24 15.38 11.24
CA SER A 197 0.13 14.49 10.15
C SER A 197 1.48 14.90 9.55
N PRO A 198 2.24 13.97 8.96
CA PRO A 198 3.46 14.30 8.24
C PRO A 198 3.23 15.37 7.18
N ARG A 199 4.20 16.28 7.03
CA ARG A 199 4.15 17.37 6.06
C ARG A 199 5.45 17.47 5.28
N LEU A 200 5.33 17.57 3.96
CA LEU A 200 6.43 17.96 3.08
C LEU A 200 6.10 19.31 2.47
N PHE A 201 7.00 20.28 2.62
CA PHE A 201 6.79 21.65 2.15
C PHE A 201 5.45 22.22 2.65
N ASN A 202 5.17 22.00 3.94
CA ASN A 202 3.95 22.40 4.65
C ASN A 202 2.64 21.75 4.16
N LYS A 203 2.69 20.78 3.23
CA LYS A 203 1.50 20.06 2.75
C LYS A 203 1.39 18.69 3.38
N THR A 204 0.19 18.34 3.83
CA THR A 204 -0.22 16.98 4.20
C THR A 204 -0.25 16.07 2.97
N ILE A 205 -0.36 14.76 3.21
CA ILE A 205 -0.57 13.78 2.13
C ILE A 205 -1.86 14.09 1.36
N ALA A 206 -2.95 14.42 2.05
CA ALA A 206 -4.23 14.73 1.39
C ALA A 206 -4.15 15.94 0.46
N GLU A 207 -3.50 17.02 0.90
CA GLU A 207 -3.32 18.23 0.08
C GLU A 207 -2.44 17.95 -1.14
N ALA A 208 -1.32 17.22 -0.96
CA ALA A 208 -0.42 16.88 -2.05
C ALA A 208 -1.07 15.95 -3.09
N VAL A 209 -1.83 14.95 -2.64
CA VAL A 209 -2.60 14.07 -3.54
C VAL A 209 -3.74 14.84 -4.20
N GLY A 210 -4.41 15.74 -3.47
CA GLY A 210 -5.42 16.65 -4.01
C GLY A 210 -4.91 17.49 -5.16
N ASP A 211 -3.77 18.16 -4.95
CA ASP A 211 -3.11 18.95 -5.99
C ASP A 211 -2.77 18.14 -7.23
N TRP A 212 -2.23 16.93 -7.03
CA TRP A 212 -1.79 16.07 -8.13
C TRP A 212 -2.96 15.52 -8.93
N VAL A 213 -3.97 14.95 -8.24
CA VAL A 213 -5.13 14.32 -8.87
C VAL A 213 -6.04 15.34 -9.55
N LEU A 214 -6.14 16.55 -9.00
CA LEU A 214 -6.96 17.63 -9.55
C LEU A 214 -6.15 18.58 -10.45
N GLU A 215 -4.95 18.16 -10.86
CA GLU A 215 -4.08 18.84 -11.82
C GLU A 215 -3.74 20.29 -11.44
N ARG A 216 -3.77 20.63 -10.15
CA ARG A 216 -3.39 21.96 -9.63
C ARG A 216 -1.87 22.11 -9.53
N ASN A 217 -1.19 21.04 -9.15
CA ASN A 217 0.27 20.96 -9.03
C ASN A 217 0.71 19.49 -9.09
N GLN A 218 1.76 19.16 -9.84
CA GLN A 218 2.26 17.78 -9.95
C GLN A 218 2.74 17.20 -8.61
N PHE A 219 3.05 18.03 -7.62
CA PHE A 219 3.67 17.70 -6.32
C PHE A 219 4.73 16.59 -6.41
N ARG A 220 5.99 17.00 -6.51
CA ARG A 220 7.14 16.12 -6.72
C ARG A 220 8.19 16.37 -5.64
N GLN A 221 7.90 15.94 -4.41
CA GLN A 221 8.75 16.21 -3.26
C GLN A 221 9.29 14.95 -2.60
N ILE A 222 10.59 14.98 -2.34
CA ILE A 222 11.34 13.96 -1.59
C ILE A 222 11.92 14.64 -0.36
N ASP A 223 11.72 14.01 0.77
CA ASP A 223 12.20 14.47 2.05
C ASP A 223 13.68 14.15 2.28
N CYS A 224 14.29 14.80 3.27
CA CYS A 224 15.65 14.50 3.72
C CYS A 224 15.74 13.12 4.37
N PRO A 225 16.93 12.51 4.55
CA PRO A 225 17.07 11.23 5.25
C PRO A 225 16.55 11.25 6.70
N TYR A 226 15.86 10.19 7.13
CA TYR A 226 15.49 9.98 8.55
C TYR A 226 16.70 10.19 9.48
N PRO A 227 16.57 10.83 10.67
CA PRO A 227 15.35 11.30 11.35
C PRO A 227 15.07 12.80 11.19
N CYS A 228 15.24 13.34 9.97
CA CYS A 228 15.13 14.78 9.79
C CYS A 228 13.69 15.32 9.93
N ASP A 229 12.70 14.57 9.45
CA ASP A 229 11.29 15.01 9.47
C ASP A 229 10.74 14.98 10.89
N LYS A 230 10.43 16.18 11.40
CA LYS A 230 9.88 16.40 12.74
C LYS A 230 8.36 16.33 12.78
N THR A 231 7.72 16.15 11.64
CA THR A 231 6.25 16.05 11.50
C THR A 231 5.77 14.60 11.47
N CYS A 232 6.68 13.63 11.42
CA CYS A 232 6.36 12.23 11.64
C CYS A 232 5.85 12.04 13.06
N GLY A 233 4.56 11.65 13.18
CA GLY A 233 3.90 11.36 14.45
C GLY A 233 4.48 10.18 15.23
#